data_AF-A0A7G7WBC9-F1
#
_entry.id   AF-A0A7G7WBC9-F1
#
_cell.length_a   1.000
_cell.length_b   1.000
_cell.length_c   1.000
_cell.angle_alpha   90.00
_cell.angle_beta   90.00
_cell.angle_gamma   90.00
#
_symmetry.space_group_name_H-M   'P 1'
#
loop_
_entity.id
_entity.type
_entity.pdbx_description
1 polymer ?
#
loop_
_entity_poly.entity_id
_entity_poly.type
_entity_poly.pdbx_seq_one_letter_code
_entity_poly.pdbx_strand_id
1 'polypeptide(L)'
;MNSSHVLPTLLVLVHLGLVIGALVWLRRYYVRRQGLRHPGIVVQGTVVGLETDDLRWLDEYPIVRFPGPQGQWFTLRGSEKCRAGRFIKGQKVMVRYPAPTPQDFIILHGLDRLLQ
;
A
#
# COMPACT_ATOMS: atom_id res chain seq x y z
N MET A 1 -7.20 -40.02 -35.03
CA MET A 1 -7.45 -40.21 -33.59
C MET A 1 -6.14 -40.09 -32.85
N ASN A 2 -5.89 -38.99 -32.11
CA ASN A 2 -4.70 -38.82 -31.26
C ASN A 2 -5.04 -37.98 -30.02
N SER A 3 -6.18 -38.27 -29.40
CA SER A 3 -6.75 -37.47 -28.29
C SER A 3 -6.25 -37.90 -26.90
N SER A 4 -5.41 -38.94 -26.80
CA SER A 4 -4.97 -39.53 -25.52
C SER A 4 -3.84 -38.75 -24.82
N HIS A 5 -3.09 -37.90 -25.52
CA HIS A 5 -1.95 -37.16 -24.96
C HIS A 5 -2.25 -35.69 -24.60
N VAL A 6 -3.42 -35.16 -24.99
CA VAL A 6 -3.78 -33.74 -24.83
C VAL A 6 -4.40 -33.44 -23.46
N LEU A 7 -5.14 -34.41 -22.90
CA LEU A 7 -5.75 -34.34 -21.57
C LEU A 7 -4.73 -34.23 -20.42
N PRO A 8 -3.65 -35.06 -20.35
CA PRO A 8 -2.68 -34.96 -19.26
C PRO A 8 -1.85 -33.67 -19.33
N THR A 9 -1.54 -33.17 -20.54
CA THR A 9 -0.77 -31.93 -20.72
C THR A 9 -1.56 -30.69 -20.29
N LEU A 10 -2.84 -30.60 -20.63
CA LEU A 10 -3.74 -29.54 -20.14
C LEU A 10 -3.84 -29.53 -18.61
N LEU A 11 -3.96 -30.71 -18.00
CA LEU A 11 -4.08 -30.85 -16.55
C LEU A 11 -2.81 -30.40 -15.83
N VAL A 12 -1.62 -30.73 -16.37
CA VAL A 12 -0.33 -30.26 -15.87
C VAL A 12 -0.22 -28.73 -15.95
N LEU A 13 -0.64 -28.10 -17.05
CA LEU A 13 -0.59 -26.64 -17.22
C LEU A 13 -1.49 -25.90 -16.22
N VAL A 14 -2.69 -26.43 -15.95
CA VAL A 14 -3.60 -25.84 -14.95
C VAL A 14 -3.00 -25.91 -13.54
N HIS A 15 -2.41 -27.04 -13.16
CA HIS A 15 -1.74 -27.18 -11.87
C HIS A 15 -0.55 -26.21 -11.76
N LEU A 16 0.23 -26.07 -12.82
CA LEU A 16 1.35 -25.13 -12.87
C LEU A 16 0.87 -23.68 -12.68
N GLY A 17 -0.22 -23.30 -13.35
CA GLY A 17 -0.84 -21.98 -13.19
C GLY A 17 -1.32 -21.71 -11.76
N LEU A 18 -1.98 -22.69 -11.14
CA LEU A 18 -2.42 -22.59 -9.74
C LEU A 18 -1.24 -22.46 -8.77
N VAL A 19 -0.18 -23.24 -8.95
CA VAL A 19 1.02 -23.17 -8.11
C VAL A 19 1.72 -21.83 -8.26
N ILE A 20 1.89 -21.33 -9.49
CA ILE A 20 2.46 -20.00 -9.75
C ILE A 20 1.60 -18.91 -9.11
N GLY A 21 0.28 -18.97 -9.30
CA GLY A 21 -0.66 -18.03 -8.69
C GLY A 21 -0.57 -18.02 -7.16
N ALA A 22 -0.55 -19.20 -6.55
CA ALA A 22 -0.40 -19.38 -5.11
C ALA A 22 0.95 -18.83 -4.61
N LEU A 23 2.05 -19.08 -5.31
CA LEU A 23 3.38 -18.54 -4.97
C LEU A 23 3.44 -17.01 -5.07
N VAL A 24 2.86 -16.43 -6.11
CA VAL A 24 2.77 -14.97 -6.28
C VAL A 24 1.93 -14.35 -5.17
N TRP A 25 0.78 -14.96 -4.86
CA TRP A 25 -0.08 -14.52 -3.77
C TRP A 25 0.63 -14.63 -2.41
N LEU A 26 1.29 -15.76 -2.14
CA LEU A 26 2.04 -15.99 -0.91
C LEU A 26 3.20 -15.01 -0.77
N ARG A 27 3.94 -14.74 -1.85
CA ARG A 27 5.00 -13.72 -1.87
C ARG A 27 4.45 -12.34 -1.56
N ARG A 28 3.34 -11.92 -2.18
CA ARG A 28 2.68 -10.64 -1.87
C ARG A 28 2.19 -10.58 -0.43
N TYR A 29 1.62 -11.67 0.08
CA TYR A 29 1.17 -11.78 1.46
C TYR A 29 2.32 -11.65 2.46
N TYR A 30 3.42 -12.36 2.23
CA TYR A 30 4.62 -12.30 3.06
C TYR A 30 5.31 -10.94 2.98
N VAL A 31 5.45 -10.33 1.81
CA VAL A 31 6.03 -8.98 1.67
C VAL A 31 5.19 -7.96 2.44
N ARG A 32 3.85 -8.02 2.35
CA ARG A 32 2.96 -7.17 3.15
C ARG A 32 3.14 -7.38 4.66
N ARG A 33 3.29 -8.63 5.11
CA ARG A 33 3.53 -8.94 6.54
C ARG A 33 4.95 -8.59 7.00
N GLN A 34 5.97 -8.73 6.16
CA GLN A 34 7.35 -8.41 6.49
C GLN A 34 7.63 -6.91 6.44
N GLY A 35 6.91 -6.15 5.61
CA GLY A 35 6.90 -4.70 5.65
C GLY A 35 6.44 -4.13 7.00
N LEU A 36 5.67 -4.91 7.77
CA LEU A 36 5.29 -4.59 9.16
C LEU A 36 6.41 -4.91 10.17
N ARG A 37 7.36 -5.80 9.84
CA ARG A 37 8.48 -6.18 10.71
C ARG A 37 9.77 -5.40 10.45
N HIS A 38 9.95 -4.82 9.27
CA HIS A 38 11.08 -3.92 9.02
C HIS A 38 10.81 -2.55 9.69
N PRO A 39 11.84 -1.91 10.26
CA PRO A 39 11.73 -0.52 10.69
C PRO A 39 11.42 0.31 9.43
N GLY A 40 10.19 0.78 9.34
CA GLY A 40 9.76 1.63 8.23
C GLY A 40 10.52 2.95 8.30
N ILE A 41 10.77 3.57 7.16
CA ILE A 41 11.38 4.89 7.10
C ILE A 41 10.34 5.90 7.59
N VAL A 42 10.73 6.71 8.56
CA VAL A 42 9.88 7.75 9.15
C VAL A 42 10.33 9.10 8.61
N VAL A 43 9.42 9.83 7.97
CA VAL A 43 9.68 11.14 7.38
C VAL A 43 8.53 12.10 7.67
N GLN A 44 8.81 13.39 7.57
CA GLN A 44 7.78 14.41 7.54
C GLN A 44 7.17 14.50 6.14
N GLY A 45 5.84 14.53 6.08
CA GLY A 45 5.07 14.76 4.87
C GLY A 45 4.05 15.88 5.05
N THR A 46 3.40 16.24 3.96
CA THR A 46 2.36 17.26 3.91
C THR A 46 1.12 16.70 3.24
N VAL A 47 -0.05 16.89 3.85
CA VAL A 47 -1.33 16.58 3.19
C VAL A 47 -1.55 17.59 2.08
N VAL A 48 -1.56 17.15 0.82
CA VAL A 48 -1.73 18.02 -0.36
C VAL A 48 -3.16 18.04 -0.88
N GLY A 49 -3.99 17.10 -0.44
CA GLY A 49 -5.40 17.01 -0.82
C GLY A 49 -6.12 15.94 -0.03
N LEU A 50 -7.42 15.87 -0.25
CA LEU A 50 -8.31 14.81 0.25
C LEU A 50 -9.00 14.23 -0.97
N GLU A 51 -9.14 12.91 -1.00
CA GLU A 51 -9.79 12.18 -2.08
C GLU A 51 -10.88 11.29 -1.48
N THR A 52 -12.11 11.51 -1.93
CA THR A 52 -13.27 10.71 -1.52
C THR A 52 -13.28 9.41 -2.31
N ASP A 53 -13.62 8.30 -1.67
CA ASP A 53 -13.84 7.06 -2.40
C ASP A 53 -15.22 7.06 -3.06
N ASP A 54 -15.29 6.80 -4.37
CA ASP A 54 -16.53 6.83 -5.14
C ASP A 54 -17.60 5.86 -4.59
N LEU A 55 -17.17 4.76 -3.97
CA LEU A 55 -18.05 3.75 -3.37
C LEU A 55 -18.42 4.06 -1.92
N ARG A 56 -17.64 4.92 -1.25
CA ARG A 56 -17.83 5.30 0.16
C ARG A 56 -17.69 6.81 0.27
N TRP A 57 -18.73 7.52 -0.15
CA TRP A 57 -18.85 8.98 -0.15
C TRP A 57 -18.59 9.67 1.21
N LEU A 58 -18.63 8.92 2.32
CA LEU A 58 -18.30 9.41 3.67
C LEU A 58 -16.83 9.23 4.05
N ASP A 59 -16.04 8.58 3.20
CA ASP A 59 -14.63 8.27 3.45
C ASP A 59 -13.73 9.18 2.63
N GLU A 60 -13.09 10.12 3.33
CA GLU A 60 -12.03 10.96 2.78
C GLU A 60 -10.67 10.40 3.13
N TYR A 61 -9.81 10.28 2.11
CA TYR A 61 -8.46 9.77 2.25
C TYR A 61 -7.46 10.89 1.98
N PRO A 62 -6.48 11.11 2.87
CA PRO A 62 -5.48 12.14 2.66
C PRO A 62 -4.54 11.74 1.53
N ILE A 63 -4.32 12.63 0.58
CA ILE A 63 -3.21 12.56 -0.36
C ILE A 63 -2.02 13.22 0.32
N VAL A 64 -0.94 12.47 0.55
CA VAL A 64 0.24 12.94 1.28
C VAL A 64 1.44 13.00 0.35
N ARG A 65 2.16 14.12 0.39
CA ARG A 65 3.45 14.30 -0.27
C ARG A 65 4.60 14.18 0.72
N PHE A 66 5.58 13.34 0.44
CA PHE A 66 6.73 13.11 1.33
C PHE A 66 7.99 12.68 0.55
N PRO A 67 9.19 12.90 1.10
CA PRO A 67 10.44 12.51 0.43
C PRO A 67 10.74 11.01 0.57
N GLY A 68 11.25 10.44 -0.51
CA GLY A 68 11.84 9.11 -0.60
C GLY A 68 13.32 9.10 -0.18
N PRO A 69 13.90 7.92 0.00
CA PRO A 69 15.27 7.78 0.49
C PRO A 69 16.34 8.23 -0.53
N GLN A 70 15.99 8.32 -1.82
CA GLN A 70 16.88 8.77 -2.89
C GLN A 70 16.58 10.22 -3.31
N GLY A 71 15.83 10.97 -2.49
CA GLY A 71 15.43 12.35 -2.79
C GLY A 71 14.27 12.50 -3.78
N GLN A 72 13.71 11.40 -4.29
CA GLN A 72 12.47 11.44 -5.06
C GLN A 72 11.29 11.86 -4.18
N TRP A 73 10.30 12.55 -4.73
CA TRP A 73 9.08 12.89 -4.00
C TRP A 73 7.97 11.91 -4.32
N PHE A 74 7.33 11.38 -3.28
CA PHE A 74 6.11 10.59 -3.41
C PHE A 74 4.90 11.46 -3.12
N THR A 75 3.83 11.30 -3.91
CA THR A 75 2.51 11.88 -3.67
C THR A 75 1.50 10.74 -3.74
N LEU A 76 1.06 10.25 -2.58
CA LEU A 76 0.31 8.99 -2.48
C LEU A 76 -0.96 9.19 -1.65
N ARG A 77 -2.04 8.54 -2.09
CA ARG A 77 -3.30 8.45 -1.35
C ARG A 77 -3.13 7.52 -0.14
N GLY A 78 -3.60 7.96 1.02
CA GLY A 78 -3.63 7.15 2.24
C GLY A 78 -4.53 5.93 2.08
N SER A 79 -4.18 4.84 2.77
CA SER A 79 -5.02 3.64 2.83
C SER A 79 -6.10 3.74 3.91
N GLU A 80 -6.96 2.72 4.03
CA GLU A 80 -7.94 2.60 5.13
C GLU A 80 -7.32 2.77 6.53
N LYS A 81 -6.03 2.45 6.69
CA LYS A 81 -5.30 2.62 7.96
C LYS A 81 -5.12 4.09 8.36
N CYS A 82 -5.24 5.01 7.41
CA CYS A 82 -5.13 6.44 7.65
C CYS A 82 -6.47 7.07 8.09
N ARG A 83 -7.59 6.34 8.08
CA ARG A 83 -8.95 6.86 8.31
C ARG A 83 -9.18 7.45 9.72
N ALA A 84 -8.28 7.23 10.67
CA ALA A 84 -8.44 7.62 12.07
C ALA A 84 -8.31 9.15 12.35
N GLY A 85 -7.91 9.96 11.36
CA GLY A 85 -7.68 11.39 11.53
C GLY A 85 -8.56 12.26 10.62
N ARG A 86 -9.09 13.36 11.17
CA ARG A 86 -9.50 14.50 10.33
C ARG A 86 -8.22 15.16 9.83
N PHE A 87 -7.98 15.11 8.53
CA PHE A 87 -6.85 15.77 7.89
C PHE A 87 -7.29 17.04 7.19
N ILE A 88 -6.40 18.02 7.13
CA ILE A 88 -6.63 19.28 6.43
C ILE A 88 -5.53 19.45 5.39
N LYS A 89 -5.87 19.97 4.20
CA LYS A 89 -4.87 20.32 3.19
C LYS A 89 -3.86 21.32 3.77
N GLY A 90 -2.58 21.05 3.57
CA GLY A 90 -1.45 21.82 4.13
C GLY A 90 -0.93 21.28 5.47
N GLN A 91 -1.66 20.38 6.13
CA GLN A 91 -1.26 19.83 7.43
C GLN A 91 0.04 19.04 7.33
N LYS A 92 0.95 19.24 8.31
CA LYS A 92 2.18 18.47 8.43
C LYS A 92 1.93 17.18 9.21
N VAL A 93 2.38 16.06 8.66
CA VAL A 93 2.16 14.72 9.21
C VAL A 93 3.45 13.93 9.28
N MET A 94 3.57 13.04 10.26
CA MET A 94 4.64 12.04 10.27
C MET A 94 4.18 10.80 9.53
N VAL A 95 4.92 10.44 8.48
CA VAL A 95 4.66 9.29 7.63
C VAL A 95 5.66 8.21 7.93
N ARG A 96 5.19 6.99 8.14
CA ARG A 96 6.04 5.79 8.15
C ARG A 96 5.70 4.95 6.94
N TYR A 97 6.71 4.59 6.14
CA TYR A 97 6.52 3.71 4.99
C TYR A 97 7.60 2.63 4.91
N PRO A 98 7.27 1.42 4.43
CA PRO A 98 8.28 0.44 4.09
C PRO A 98 8.99 0.84 2.79
N ALA A 99 10.33 0.88 2.81
CA ALA A 99 11.15 1.24 1.64
C ALA A 99 10.77 0.51 0.33
N PRO A 100 10.51 -0.82 0.31
CA PRO A 100 10.15 -1.49 -0.93
C PRO A 100 8.72 -1.19 -1.42
N THR A 101 7.83 -0.65 -0.57
CA THR A 101 6.43 -0.38 -0.93
C THR A 101 5.92 0.92 -0.30
N PRO A 102 6.37 2.11 -0.79
CA PRO A 102 5.98 3.40 -0.21
C PRO A 102 4.47 3.66 -0.23
N GLN A 103 3.71 3.00 -1.09
CA GLN A 103 2.24 3.03 -1.10
C GLN A 103 1.57 2.44 0.16
N ASP A 104 2.26 1.58 0.91
CA ASP A 104 1.74 0.98 2.14
C ASP A 104 1.99 1.87 3.38
N PHE A 105 2.19 3.17 3.18
CA PHE A 105 2.48 4.08 4.26
C PHE A 105 1.33 4.21 5.26
N ILE A 106 1.69 4.58 6.48
CA ILE A 106 0.76 4.96 7.54
C ILE A 106 1.11 6.36 8.04
N ILE A 107 0.10 7.08 8.51
CA ILE A 107 0.28 8.35 9.20
C ILE A 107 0.34 8.06 10.71
N LEU A 108 1.46 8.42 11.34
CA LEU A 108 1.66 8.19 12.78
C LEU A 108 0.91 9.23 13.61
N HIS A 109 1.11 10.51 13.30
CA HIS A 109 0.45 11.64 13.98
C HIS A 109 0.35 12.84 13.04
N GLY A 110 -0.71 13.64 13.20
CA GLY A 110 -0.73 15.03 12.72
C GLY A 110 0.04 15.89 13.69
N LEU A 111 1.13 16.52 13.24
CA LEU A 111 2.03 17.28 14.12
C LEU A 111 1.29 18.45 14.81
N ASP A 112 0.23 18.94 14.19
CA ASP A 112 -0.53 20.12 14.62
C ASP A 112 -1.47 19.87 15.82
N ARG A 113 -1.65 18.62 16.29
CA ARG A 113 -2.43 18.33 17.51
C ARG A 113 -1.63 18.44 18.82
N LEU A 114 -0.31 18.61 18.75
CA LEU A 114 0.55 18.71 19.94
C LEU A 114 0.75 20.15 20.44
N LEU A 115 0.19 21.15 19.74
CA LEU A 115 0.33 22.58 20.08
C LEU A 115 -1.00 23.24 20.50
N GLN A 116 -2.03 22.45 20.82
CA GLN A 116 -3.27 22.89 21.48
C GLN A 116 -3.38 22.25 22.85
#